data_AF-A0A4Y7LLT6-F1
#
_entry.id   AF-A0A4Y7LLT6-F1
#
_cell.length_a   1.000
_cell.length_b   1.000
_cell.length_c   1.000
_cell.angle_alpha   90.00
_cell.angle_beta   90.00
_cell.angle_gamma   90.00
#
_symmetry.space_group_name_H-M   'P 1'
#
loop_
_entity.id
_entity.type
_entity.pdbx_description
1 polymer ?
#
loop_
_entity_poly.entity_id
_entity_poly.type
_entity_poly.pdbx_seq_one_letter_code
_entity_poly.pdbx_strand_id
1 'polypeptide(L)'
;MTDISSIFCLFPSSKSALSLDSLNLEKLTPSVVHLFNEVVEEFLKVQNNSSESKSEVEEINLLQFLNKIDSVLDYIWEQLHTGEWRNVDEAWRHLYSYSSIFKAFVCLKLISNGYGEVKQQLINAVTASDMGLIMGIPVLDGLLSNIADSINSKLWSLSESKKCRLEEAHHKEGEASMDQLPPQLDTSKLIEVIEMPSIEKFMSEIMNKKPAILSGVMDFWPAMNESRWSPDYLRKIAGFRTVPIEIGSKYTDDTWSQSLTTVNEFIDDFITKPSKTTGYLAQYQLFQQIPQLREDIIIPDYCYVGDGDEDAQVNAWFGPRGTISPLHFDPDHNFLSQVVGSKYIRLYSQEHTSLLYPHEGLLSNTSQVDVESPDMIDFPLFSTAPYLECIIEAGKMLYIPPKMWHYVRSLITLIMYLLDWFQLDKRNAVTDENSITGRKGQKARFAIIFDYVLATLLHQGRTGYSDSRKGLVARLVLGSWCLGSLILSTAYSSVLISFVTSPSAFPLIDSIDNLQNYPGIILKTDVAYDLVVDPSVI
;
A
#
# COMPACT_ATOMS: atom_id res chain seq x y z
N MET A 1 -4.93 4.65 35.71
CA MET A 1 -3.65 4.97 35.05
C MET A 1 -3.76 4.53 33.61
N THR A 2 -3.57 5.45 32.69
CA THR A 2 -3.59 5.21 31.25
C THR A 2 -2.39 4.31 30.94
N ASP A 3 -2.60 3.01 30.75
CA ASP A 3 -1.47 2.11 30.44
C ASP A 3 -0.85 2.51 29.08
N ILE A 4 0.31 3.17 29.17
CA ILE A 4 1.19 3.58 28.06
C ILE A 4 2.51 2.80 28.10
N SER A 5 2.63 1.82 29.01
CA SER A 5 3.86 1.04 29.22
C SER A 5 4.26 0.26 27.96
N SER A 6 3.28 -0.26 27.23
CA SER A 6 3.48 -0.95 25.96
C SER A 6 4.11 -0.06 24.88
N ILE A 7 3.82 1.25 24.88
CA ILE A 7 4.37 2.20 23.90
C ILE A 7 5.84 2.48 24.23
N PHE A 8 6.21 2.53 25.51
CA PHE A 8 7.60 2.76 25.91
C PHE A 8 8.55 1.63 25.46
N CYS A 9 8.06 0.40 25.35
CA CYS A 9 8.85 -0.72 24.85
C CYS A 9 9.27 -0.58 23.37
N LEU A 10 8.63 0.31 22.62
CA LEU A 10 8.97 0.57 21.22
C LEU A 10 10.22 1.46 21.07
N PHE A 11 10.57 2.25 22.10
CA PHE A 11 11.67 3.21 22.00
C PHE A 11 13.03 2.54 22.21
N PRO A 12 14.04 2.84 21.36
CA PRO A 12 15.39 2.32 21.53
C PRO A 12 16.00 2.69 22.88
N SER A 13 16.70 1.75 23.52
CA SER A 13 17.35 1.94 24.83
C SER A 13 18.86 2.19 24.76
N SER A 14 19.46 2.00 23.57
CA SER A 14 20.91 2.16 23.37
C SER A 14 21.21 2.95 22.10
N LYS A 15 22.42 3.53 22.05
CA LYS A 15 22.93 4.22 20.86
C LYS A 15 23.03 3.30 19.64
N SER A 16 23.39 2.03 19.85
CA SER A 16 23.43 1.03 18.78
C SER A 16 22.05 0.70 18.21
N ALA A 17 21.01 0.68 19.06
CA ALA A 17 19.63 0.44 18.64
C ALA A 17 19.01 1.64 17.90
N LEU A 18 19.58 2.84 18.05
CA LEU A 18 19.19 4.01 17.26
C LEU A 18 19.77 3.98 15.85
N SER A 19 20.70 3.07 15.52
CA SER A 19 21.29 2.92 14.18
C SER A 19 21.80 4.24 13.55
N LEU A 20 22.28 5.19 14.37
CA LEU A 20 22.67 6.53 13.90
C LEU A 20 23.90 6.52 12.99
N ASP A 21 24.69 5.44 13.01
CA ASP A 21 25.90 5.30 12.20
C ASP A 21 25.60 5.27 10.68
N SER A 22 24.34 5.04 10.29
CA SER A 22 23.91 5.10 8.89
C SER A 22 23.61 6.52 8.39
N LEU A 23 23.63 7.53 9.28
CA LEU A 23 23.31 8.90 8.91
C LEU A 23 24.50 9.60 8.26
N ASN A 24 24.28 10.16 7.08
CA ASN A 24 25.27 10.99 6.40
C ASN A 24 25.29 12.42 6.96
N LEU A 25 25.87 12.59 8.15
CA LEU A 25 25.89 13.87 8.87
C LEU A 25 26.83 14.92 8.24
N GLU A 26 27.71 14.53 7.31
CA GLU A 26 28.67 15.45 6.65
C GLU A 26 27.98 16.50 5.76
N LYS A 27 26.73 16.21 5.35
CA LYS A 27 25.90 17.10 4.52
C LYS A 27 25.20 18.20 5.32
N LEU A 28 25.27 18.12 6.64
CA LEU A 28 24.53 18.99 7.56
C LEU A 28 25.44 20.06 8.16
N THR A 29 24.84 21.16 8.62
CA THR A 29 25.59 22.21 9.31
C THR A 29 26.17 21.69 10.65
N PRO A 30 27.44 21.95 10.99
CA PRO A 30 28.04 21.43 12.24
C PRO A 30 27.25 21.77 13.51
N SER A 31 26.63 22.94 13.55
CA SER A 31 25.81 23.39 14.69
C SER A 31 24.60 22.50 14.94
N VAL A 32 23.87 22.10 13.88
CA VAL A 32 22.70 21.21 14.03
C VAL A 32 23.13 19.80 14.45
N VAL A 33 24.24 19.32 13.91
CA VAL A 33 24.79 18.00 14.26
C VAL A 33 25.19 17.96 15.72
N HIS A 34 25.81 19.03 16.23
CA HIS A 34 26.14 19.15 17.64
C HIS A 34 24.88 19.13 18.51
N LEU A 35 23.90 19.98 18.20
CA LEU A 35 22.66 20.09 18.96
C LEU A 35 21.86 18.79 18.96
N PHE A 36 21.77 18.12 17.80
CA PHE A 36 21.13 16.82 17.65
C PHE A 36 21.82 15.73 18.50
N ASN A 37 23.16 15.69 18.50
CA ASN A 37 23.89 14.75 19.35
C ASN A 37 23.64 14.99 20.84
N GLU A 38 23.53 16.25 21.28
CA GLU A 38 23.16 16.52 22.67
C GLU A 38 21.75 16.02 23.00
N VAL A 39 20.79 16.18 22.07
CA VAL A 39 19.43 15.65 22.23
C VAL A 39 19.44 14.12 22.33
N VAL A 40 20.26 13.43 21.53
CA VAL A 40 20.42 11.96 21.59
C VAL A 40 20.95 11.51 22.95
N GLU A 41 21.99 12.16 23.47
CA GLU A 41 22.59 11.80 24.76
C GLU A 41 21.61 12.09 25.92
N GLU A 42 20.82 13.16 25.82
CA GLU A 42 19.79 13.49 26.81
C GLU A 42 18.61 12.51 26.75
N PHE A 43 18.16 12.11 25.56
CA PHE A 43 17.16 11.06 25.35
C PHE A 43 17.59 9.75 26.02
N LEU A 44 18.81 9.28 25.75
CA LEU A 44 19.33 8.02 26.33
C LEU A 44 19.45 8.11 27.86
N LYS A 45 19.77 9.28 28.42
CA LYS A 45 19.77 9.49 29.87
C LYS A 45 18.36 9.36 30.44
N VAL A 46 17.37 10.05 29.86
CA VAL A 46 15.98 10.01 30.34
C VAL A 46 15.36 8.61 30.18
N GLN A 47 15.67 7.91 29.10
CA GLN A 47 15.17 6.56 28.82
C GLN A 47 15.72 5.54 29.83
N ASN A 48 17.00 5.64 30.19
CA ASN A 48 17.63 4.71 31.13
C ASN A 48 17.43 5.10 32.60
N ASN A 49 16.93 6.29 32.89
CA ASN A 49 16.68 6.73 34.26
C ASN A 49 15.28 6.26 34.72
N SER A 50 15.27 5.33 35.67
CA SER A 50 14.07 4.73 36.27
C SER A 50 13.62 5.44 37.55
N SER A 51 14.08 6.66 37.81
CA SER A 51 13.79 7.37 39.07
C SER A 51 12.30 7.69 39.21
N GLU A 52 11.62 7.01 40.14
CA GLU A 52 10.22 7.23 40.51
C GLU A 52 9.99 8.51 41.37
N SER A 53 11.04 9.31 41.62
CA SER A 53 10.94 10.49 42.47
C SER A 53 10.32 11.67 41.71
N LYS A 54 9.00 11.78 41.78
CA LYS A 54 8.25 12.94 41.30
C LYS A 54 8.72 14.22 42.00
N SER A 55 9.41 15.08 41.27
CA SER A 55 9.89 16.37 41.77
C SER A 55 9.65 17.46 40.73
N GLU A 56 9.35 18.68 41.18
CA GLU A 56 9.21 19.84 40.29
C GLU A 56 10.46 20.05 39.41
N VAL A 57 11.64 19.69 39.92
CA VAL A 57 12.91 19.76 39.18
C VAL A 57 12.92 18.81 37.99
N GLU A 58 12.34 17.61 38.12
CA GLU A 58 12.25 16.64 37.04
C GLU A 58 11.30 17.11 35.93
N GLU A 59 10.16 17.70 36.28
CA GLU A 59 9.24 18.31 35.32
C GLU A 59 9.93 19.43 34.54
N ILE A 60 10.63 20.33 35.23
CA ILE A 60 11.38 21.42 34.59
C ILE A 60 12.44 20.87 33.63
N ASN A 61 13.17 19.82 34.00
CA ASN A 61 14.17 19.21 33.15
C ASN A 61 13.54 18.60 31.88
N LEU A 62 12.40 17.91 32.00
CA LEU A 62 11.69 17.35 30.83
C LEU A 62 11.17 18.46 29.90
N LEU A 63 10.67 19.57 30.45
CA LEU A 63 10.21 20.71 29.66
C LEU A 63 11.39 21.43 28.97
N GLN A 64 12.53 21.56 29.65
CA GLN A 64 13.76 22.08 29.03
C GLN A 64 14.24 21.19 27.89
N PHE A 65 14.19 19.86 28.10
CA PHE A 65 14.54 18.90 27.06
C PHE A 65 13.59 19.00 25.85
N LEU A 66 12.28 19.12 26.09
CA LEU A 66 11.29 19.34 25.04
C LEU A 66 11.58 20.60 24.22
N ASN A 67 11.87 21.73 24.87
CA ASN A 67 12.22 22.98 24.19
C ASN A 67 13.49 22.86 23.33
N LYS A 68 14.46 22.05 23.79
CA LYS A 68 15.68 21.76 23.02
C LYS A 68 15.37 20.97 21.76
N ILE A 69 14.50 19.95 21.87
CA ILE A 69 14.03 19.18 20.71
C ILE A 69 13.27 20.09 19.74
N ASP A 70 12.40 20.97 20.25
CA ASP A 70 11.65 21.92 19.42
C ASP A 70 12.58 22.88 18.66
N SER A 71 13.63 23.39 19.33
CA SER A 71 14.63 24.24 18.68
C SER A 71 15.38 23.51 17.54
N VAL A 72 15.65 22.20 17.70
CA VAL A 72 16.22 21.37 16.64
C VAL A 72 15.23 21.21 15.48
N LEU A 73 13.97 20.87 15.79
CA LEU A 73 12.93 20.69 14.78
C LEU A 73 12.67 21.97 13.99
N ASP A 74 12.60 23.12 14.64
CA ASP A 74 12.40 24.42 13.99
C ASP A 74 13.55 24.75 13.04
N TYR A 75 14.80 24.53 13.47
CA TYR A 75 15.96 24.73 12.61
C TYR A 75 15.95 23.78 11.40
N ILE A 76 15.64 22.49 11.61
CA ILE A 76 15.51 21.55 10.49
C ILE A 76 14.38 21.97 9.56
N TRP A 77 13.23 22.37 10.11
CA TRP A 77 12.07 22.83 9.34
C TRP A 77 12.44 23.99 8.41
N GLU A 78 13.15 25.00 8.90
CA GLU A 78 13.63 26.11 8.07
C GLU A 78 14.52 25.63 6.92
N GLN A 79 15.39 24.65 7.17
CA GLN A 79 16.26 24.08 6.13
C GLN A 79 15.47 23.28 5.10
N LEU A 80 14.48 22.50 5.52
CA LEU A 80 13.58 21.75 4.62
C LEU A 80 12.78 22.68 3.69
N HIS A 81 12.51 23.92 4.13
CA HIS A 81 11.78 24.92 3.35
C HIS A 81 12.71 25.92 2.63
N THR A 82 14.02 25.72 2.68
CA THR A 82 15.00 26.54 1.95
C THR A 82 15.23 25.95 0.55
N GLY A 83 14.44 26.43 -0.43
CA GLY A 83 14.57 26.05 -1.84
C GLY A 83 13.54 25.01 -2.29
N GLU A 84 13.85 24.28 -3.36
CA GLU A 84 12.96 23.26 -3.91
C GLU A 84 13.07 21.94 -3.12
N TRP A 85 11.92 21.36 -2.73
CA TRP A 85 11.85 20.12 -1.95
C TRP A 85 12.68 18.95 -2.53
N ARG A 86 12.71 18.82 -3.86
CA ARG A 86 13.48 17.75 -4.55
C ARG A 86 15.00 17.83 -4.34
N ASN A 87 15.52 18.99 -3.92
CA ASN A 87 16.94 19.21 -3.69
C ASN A 87 17.32 19.07 -2.21
N VAL A 88 16.34 18.83 -1.34
CA VAL A 88 16.56 18.65 0.10
C VAL A 88 17.30 17.33 0.33
N ASP A 89 18.47 17.41 0.96
CA ASP A 89 19.26 16.24 1.30
C ASP A 89 18.52 15.37 2.33
N GLU A 90 18.49 14.06 2.10
CA GLU A 90 17.81 13.10 2.96
C GLU A 90 18.29 13.16 4.41
N ALA A 91 19.52 13.57 4.68
CA ALA A 91 20.06 13.69 6.03
C ALA A 91 19.20 14.64 6.91
N TRP A 92 18.64 15.72 6.35
CA TRP A 92 17.75 16.61 7.08
C TRP A 92 16.44 15.92 7.47
N ARG A 93 15.88 15.12 6.56
CA ARG A 93 14.64 14.37 6.77
C ARG A 93 14.82 13.24 7.79
N HIS A 94 15.98 12.58 7.78
CA HIS A 94 16.34 11.64 8.84
C HIS A 94 16.38 12.32 10.21
N LEU A 95 17.05 13.47 10.33
CA LEU A 95 17.12 14.23 11.59
C LEU A 95 15.73 14.66 12.09
N TYR A 96 14.84 15.05 11.18
CA TYR A 96 13.45 15.40 11.52
C TYR A 96 12.72 14.19 12.12
N SER A 97 12.92 13.00 11.54
CA SER A 97 12.30 11.75 11.98
C SER A 97 12.75 11.35 13.38
N TYR A 98 14.07 11.36 13.65
CA TYR A 98 14.61 11.06 14.97
C TYR A 98 14.18 12.10 16.02
N SER A 99 14.25 13.40 15.69
CA SER A 99 13.81 14.46 16.60
C SER A 99 12.32 14.33 16.94
N SER A 100 11.50 13.91 15.99
CA SER A 100 10.07 13.63 16.19
C SER A 100 9.84 12.44 17.13
N ILE A 101 10.64 11.36 17.01
CA ILE A 101 10.62 10.23 17.95
C ILE A 101 10.93 10.71 19.37
N PHE A 102 11.98 11.52 19.54
CA PHE A 102 12.37 12.04 20.85
C PHE A 102 11.30 12.96 21.44
N LYS A 103 10.65 13.80 20.61
CA LYS A 103 9.53 14.63 21.06
C LYS A 103 8.35 13.79 21.54
N ALA A 104 7.95 12.79 20.76
CA ALA A 104 6.88 11.86 21.14
C ALA A 104 7.21 11.13 22.46
N PHE A 105 8.46 10.70 22.63
CA PHE A 105 8.94 10.08 23.86
C PHE A 105 8.79 10.99 25.09
N VAL A 106 9.24 12.25 25.01
CA VAL A 106 9.17 13.19 26.13
C VAL A 106 7.73 13.50 26.51
N CYS A 107 6.84 13.67 25.53
CA CYS A 107 5.41 13.84 25.78
C CYS A 107 4.81 12.64 26.54
N LEU A 108 5.16 11.41 26.16
CA LEU A 108 4.73 10.21 26.90
C LEU A 108 5.35 10.13 28.30
N LYS A 109 6.60 10.57 28.47
CA LYS A 109 7.29 10.57 29.78
C LYS A 109 6.64 11.56 30.76
N LEU A 110 6.21 12.73 30.28
CA LEU A 110 5.42 13.67 31.08
C LEU A 110 4.15 13.00 31.63
N ILE A 111 3.43 12.23 30.81
CA ILE A 111 2.25 11.46 31.25
C ILE A 111 2.63 10.43 32.32
N SER A 112 3.68 9.64 32.09
CA SER A 112 4.13 8.60 33.01
C SER A 112 4.46 9.16 34.39
N ASN A 113 5.08 10.34 34.44
CA ASN A 113 5.47 10.98 35.69
C ASN A 113 4.30 11.76 36.34
N GLY A 114 3.18 11.91 35.63
CA GLY A 114 1.97 12.57 36.11
C GLY A 114 1.98 14.09 35.94
N TYR A 115 2.76 14.59 34.97
CA TYR A 115 2.85 16.00 34.62
C TYR A 115 1.97 16.32 33.40
N GLY A 116 1.25 17.44 33.45
CA GLY A 116 0.36 17.90 32.38
C GLY A 116 -0.93 17.09 32.19
N GLU A 117 -1.79 17.55 31.28
CA GLU A 117 -3.02 16.85 30.93
C GLU A 117 -2.74 15.66 30.00
N VAL A 118 -3.16 14.46 30.40
CA VAL A 118 -2.92 13.21 29.66
C VAL A 118 -3.36 13.31 28.20
N LYS A 119 -4.58 13.82 27.95
CA LYS A 119 -5.13 13.93 26.59
C LYS A 119 -4.29 14.86 25.72
N GLN A 120 -3.91 16.02 26.26
CA GLN A 120 -3.09 16.99 25.53
C GLN A 120 -1.71 16.43 25.19
N GLN A 121 -1.06 15.72 26.13
CA GLN A 121 0.25 15.13 25.88
C GLN A 121 0.19 13.99 24.87
N LEU A 122 -0.88 13.19 24.85
CA LEU A 122 -1.11 12.20 23.80
C LEU A 122 -1.30 12.87 22.44
N ILE A 123 -2.07 13.98 22.36
CA ILE A 123 -2.22 14.76 21.13
C ILE A 123 -0.86 15.29 20.66
N ASN A 124 -0.07 15.89 21.55
CA ASN A 124 1.26 16.39 21.21
C ASN A 124 2.18 15.27 20.68
N ALA A 125 2.12 14.08 21.28
CA ALA A 125 2.93 12.94 20.88
C ALA A 125 2.52 12.34 19.52
N VAL A 126 1.21 12.22 19.23
CA VAL A 126 0.76 11.75 17.90
C VAL A 126 1.04 12.79 16.82
N THR A 127 0.83 14.09 17.11
CA THR A 127 1.18 15.17 16.19
C THR A 127 2.67 15.18 15.88
N ALA A 128 3.54 15.06 16.90
CA ALA A 128 4.97 14.94 16.66
C ALA A 128 5.30 13.74 15.77
N SER A 129 4.65 12.60 16.02
CA SER A 129 4.88 11.39 15.23
C SER A 129 4.45 11.55 13.77
N ASP A 130 3.27 12.13 13.53
CA ASP A 130 2.76 12.39 12.18
C ASP A 130 3.58 13.45 11.44
N MET A 131 4.04 14.51 12.12
CA MET A 131 4.97 15.47 11.52
C MET A 131 6.27 14.79 11.09
N GLY A 132 6.78 13.86 11.89
CA GLY A 132 7.93 13.03 11.53
C GLY A 132 7.67 12.13 10.31
N LEU A 133 6.47 11.60 10.14
CA LEU A 133 6.07 10.82 8.97
C LEU A 133 5.88 11.68 7.71
N ILE A 134 5.36 12.91 7.86
CA ILE A 134 5.10 13.84 6.76
C ILE A 134 6.40 14.49 6.26
N MET A 135 7.23 15.00 7.17
CA MET A 135 8.43 15.77 6.82
C MET A 135 9.68 14.90 6.70
N GLY A 136 9.69 13.76 7.38
CA GLY A 136 10.84 12.88 7.52
C GLY A 136 10.94 11.78 6.47
N ILE A 137 11.71 10.75 6.80
CA ILE A 137 11.87 9.48 6.07
C ILE A 137 11.67 8.35 7.10
N PRO A 138 11.10 7.20 6.72
CA PRO A 138 10.98 6.07 7.65
C PRO A 138 12.33 5.69 8.28
N VAL A 139 12.36 5.63 9.62
CA VAL A 139 13.53 5.17 10.40
C VAL A 139 13.07 4.11 11.40
N LEU A 140 14.00 3.26 11.84
CA LEU A 140 13.76 2.24 12.87
C LEU A 140 12.54 1.36 12.55
N ASP A 141 12.48 0.84 11.33
CA ASP A 141 11.41 -0.04 10.83
C ASP A 141 10.00 0.54 11.02
N GLY A 142 9.84 1.84 10.77
CA GLY A 142 8.53 2.51 10.83
C GLY A 142 8.04 2.82 12.24
N LEU A 143 8.95 2.95 13.21
CA LEU A 143 8.63 3.22 14.63
C LEU A 143 7.59 4.33 14.84
N LEU A 144 7.71 5.45 14.12
CA LEU A 144 6.77 6.58 14.25
C LEU A 144 5.33 6.19 13.92
N SER A 145 5.13 5.35 12.91
CA SER A 145 3.80 4.88 12.52
C SER A 145 3.19 4.01 13.63
N ASN A 146 3.99 3.09 14.21
CA ASN A 146 3.56 2.24 15.32
C ASN A 146 3.21 3.04 16.59
N ILE A 147 4.00 4.08 16.91
CA ILE A 147 3.73 5.00 18.02
C ILE A 147 2.41 5.74 17.76
N ALA A 148 2.25 6.33 16.57
CA ALA A 148 1.08 7.10 16.21
C ALA A 148 -0.21 6.27 16.23
N ASP A 149 -0.17 5.03 15.71
CA ASP A 149 -1.30 4.08 15.73
C ASP A 149 -1.71 3.70 17.16
N SER A 150 -0.73 3.43 18.02
CA SER A 150 -0.96 3.08 19.43
C SER A 150 -1.58 4.26 20.19
N ILE A 151 -1.08 5.48 19.96
CA ILE A 151 -1.60 6.69 20.59
C ILE A 151 -2.99 7.03 20.05
N ASN A 152 -3.24 6.95 18.74
CA ASN A 152 -4.55 7.19 18.15
C ASN A 152 -5.60 6.24 18.74
N SER A 153 -5.28 4.94 18.84
CA SER A 153 -6.17 3.94 19.45
C SER A 153 -6.49 4.29 20.92
N LYS A 154 -5.51 4.80 21.66
CA LYS A 154 -5.70 5.25 23.05
C LYS A 154 -6.55 6.51 23.12
N LEU A 155 -6.25 7.51 22.30
CA LEU A 155 -7.02 8.75 22.20
C LEU A 155 -8.48 8.45 21.83
N TRP A 156 -8.71 7.52 20.90
CA TRP A 156 -10.05 7.04 20.57
C TRP A 156 -10.75 6.42 21.79
N SER A 157 -10.07 5.62 22.60
CA SER A 157 -10.66 5.03 23.82
C SER A 157 -10.96 6.06 24.93
N LEU A 158 -10.20 7.16 24.98
CA LEU A 158 -10.33 8.25 25.95
C LEU A 158 -11.31 9.32 25.50
N SER A 159 -11.40 9.56 24.19
CA SER A 159 -12.51 10.28 23.62
C SER A 159 -13.70 9.40 23.85
N GLU A 160 -14.57 9.76 24.80
CA GLU A 160 -15.91 9.23 24.84
C GLU A 160 -16.63 9.67 23.56
N SER A 161 -16.26 9.13 22.39
CA SER A 161 -17.01 9.15 21.15
C SER A 161 -18.23 8.26 21.37
N LYS A 162 -19.11 8.81 22.20
CA LYS A 162 -20.55 8.62 22.31
C LYS A 162 -21.08 7.50 21.41
N LYS A 163 -21.47 6.43 22.08
CA LYS A 163 -22.70 5.64 21.86
C LYS A 163 -23.98 6.48 21.57
N CYS A 164 -23.92 7.81 21.42
CA CYS A 164 -25.06 8.75 21.35
C CYS A 164 -25.06 9.65 20.10
N ARG A 165 -24.41 9.29 18.98
CA ARG A 165 -24.69 9.94 17.67
C ARG A 165 -25.24 8.99 16.61
N LEU A 166 -25.53 7.75 16.97
CA LEU A 166 -26.25 6.81 16.10
C LEU A 166 -27.76 7.10 16.07
N GLU A 167 -28.32 7.79 17.07
CA GLU A 167 -29.77 8.07 17.11
C GLU A 167 -30.19 9.38 16.42
N GLU A 168 -29.28 10.36 16.26
CA GLU A 168 -29.63 11.64 15.59
C GLU A 168 -29.26 11.68 14.10
N ALA A 169 -28.36 10.80 13.63
CA ALA A 169 -28.00 10.73 12.21
C ALA A 169 -29.03 9.99 11.33
N HIS A 170 -30.01 9.30 11.94
CA HIS A 170 -31.11 8.67 11.21
C HIS A 170 -32.22 9.63 10.75
N HIS A 171 -32.14 10.91 11.10
CA HIS A 171 -33.10 11.92 10.66
C HIS A 171 -32.40 13.22 10.25
N LYS A 172 -31.72 13.16 9.10
CA LYS A 172 -31.69 14.21 8.06
C LYS A 172 -30.58 13.85 7.08
N GLU A 173 -30.92 13.02 6.08
CA GLU A 173 -30.49 13.36 4.72
C GLU A 173 -31.13 14.71 4.40
N GLY A 174 -30.53 15.77 4.92
CA GLY A 174 -30.89 17.13 4.54
C GLY A 174 -30.61 17.25 3.07
N GLU A 175 -31.62 17.67 2.32
CA GLU A 175 -31.55 18.07 0.92
C GLU A 175 -30.19 18.74 0.66
N ALA A 176 -29.26 17.97 0.07
CA ALA A 176 -28.06 18.54 -0.52
C ALA A 176 -28.57 19.53 -1.57
N SER A 177 -27.96 20.72 -1.65
CA SER A 177 -28.36 21.71 -2.64
C SER A 177 -28.44 21.04 -4.02
N MET A 178 -29.59 21.22 -4.66
CA MET A 178 -29.99 20.62 -5.94
C MET A 178 -29.13 21.08 -7.14
N ASP A 179 -27.98 21.71 -6.93
CA ASP A 179 -27.39 22.59 -7.94
C ASP A 179 -26.49 21.90 -8.97
N GLN A 180 -26.21 20.59 -8.84
CA GLN A 180 -25.53 19.85 -9.92
C GLN A 180 -26.14 18.46 -10.08
N LEU A 181 -27.05 18.32 -11.05
CA LEU A 181 -27.46 17.01 -11.54
C LEU A 181 -26.21 16.21 -11.98
N PRO A 182 -26.19 14.87 -11.82
CA PRO A 182 -25.12 14.06 -12.39
C PRO A 182 -25.00 14.37 -13.89
N PRO A 183 -23.77 14.45 -14.43
CA PRO A 183 -23.57 14.79 -15.82
C PRO A 183 -24.27 13.76 -16.71
N GLN A 184 -24.95 14.24 -17.75
CA GLN A 184 -25.58 13.36 -18.72
C GLN A 184 -24.49 12.77 -19.62
N LEU A 185 -24.28 11.45 -19.50
CA LEU A 185 -23.26 10.74 -20.27
C LEU A 185 -23.70 10.53 -21.72
N ASP A 186 -22.76 10.68 -22.65
CA ASP A 186 -22.87 10.29 -24.04
C ASP A 186 -22.65 8.77 -24.15
N THR A 187 -23.74 8.05 -24.41
CA THR A 187 -23.73 6.59 -24.54
C THR A 187 -22.76 6.05 -25.60
N SER A 188 -22.37 6.88 -26.58
CA SER A 188 -21.43 6.48 -27.63
C SER A 188 -19.95 6.59 -27.21
N LYS A 189 -19.66 7.23 -26.08
CA LYS A 189 -18.31 7.53 -25.59
C LYS A 189 -18.00 6.88 -24.23
N LEU A 190 -18.76 5.87 -23.85
CA LEU A 190 -18.58 5.20 -22.57
C LEU A 190 -17.29 4.37 -22.58
N ILE A 191 -16.58 4.40 -21.46
CA ILE A 191 -15.46 3.48 -21.20
C ILE A 191 -16.01 2.06 -21.04
N GLU A 192 -15.36 1.09 -21.68
CA GLU A 192 -15.73 -0.32 -21.61
C GLU A 192 -15.60 -0.89 -20.19
N VAL A 193 -16.62 -1.64 -19.75
CA VAL A 193 -16.58 -2.39 -18.48
C VAL A 193 -16.22 -3.84 -18.79
N ILE A 194 -15.20 -4.35 -18.11
CA ILE A 194 -14.68 -5.70 -18.27
C ILE A 194 -14.67 -6.37 -16.90
N GLU A 195 -15.43 -7.45 -16.77
CA GLU A 195 -15.52 -8.22 -15.53
C GLU A 195 -14.29 -9.12 -15.37
N MET A 196 -13.57 -8.95 -14.25
CA MET A 196 -12.41 -9.74 -13.81
C MET A 196 -11.55 -10.28 -14.97
N PRO A 197 -10.95 -9.43 -15.82
CA PRO A 197 -10.14 -9.92 -16.92
C PRO A 197 -8.98 -10.76 -16.39
N SER A 198 -8.69 -11.87 -17.07
CA SER A 198 -7.46 -12.60 -16.78
C SER A 198 -6.24 -11.71 -16.99
N ILE A 199 -5.15 -12.01 -16.30
CA ILE A 199 -3.87 -11.31 -16.49
C ILE A 199 -3.45 -11.30 -17.96
N GLU A 200 -3.60 -12.44 -18.66
CA GLU A 200 -3.30 -12.54 -20.10
C GLU A 200 -4.16 -11.58 -20.94
N LYS A 201 -5.47 -11.51 -20.67
CA LYS A 201 -6.38 -10.60 -21.37
C LYS A 201 -6.00 -9.15 -21.09
N PHE A 202 -5.70 -8.82 -19.82
CA PHE A 202 -5.26 -7.47 -19.44
C PHE A 202 -4.00 -7.06 -20.21
N MET A 203 -2.95 -7.89 -20.21
CA MET A 203 -1.69 -7.61 -20.91
C MET A 203 -1.83 -7.55 -22.43
N SER A 204 -2.68 -8.39 -23.01
CA SER A 204 -2.78 -8.52 -24.47
C SER A 204 -3.77 -7.56 -25.10
N GLU A 205 -4.82 -7.14 -24.39
CA GLU A 205 -5.94 -6.37 -24.97
C GLU A 205 -6.18 -5.01 -24.30
N ILE A 206 -5.71 -4.79 -23.06
CA ILE A 206 -6.05 -3.58 -22.27
C ILE A 206 -4.82 -2.71 -22.02
N MET A 207 -3.78 -3.26 -21.40
CA MET A 207 -2.57 -2.56 -21.00
C MET A 207 -1.93 -1.85 -22.20
N ASN A 208 -1.61 -0.56 -22.04
CA ASN A 208 -1.08 0.34 -23.08
C ASN A 208 -1.95 0.51 -24.34
N LYS A 209 -3.21 0.04 -24.34
CA LYS A 209 -4.08 0.10 -25.54
C LYS A 209 -5.31 0.95 -25.34
N LYS A 210 -5.99 0.78 -24.21
CA LYS A 210 -7.25 1.47 -23.92
C LYS A 210 -7.50 1.59 -22.42
N PRO A 211 -8.21 2.62 -21.96
CA PRO A 211 -8.76 2.63 -20.62
C PRO A 211 -9.86 1.58 -20.50
N ALA A 212 -10.04 1.04 -19.30
CA ALA A 212 -11.09 0.05 -19.03
C ALA A 212 -11.53 0.11 -17.56
N ILE A 213 -12.82 -0.09 -17.33
CA ILE A 213 -13.36 -0.28 -15.98
C ILE A 213 -13.33 -1.78 -15.68
N LEU A 214 -12.61 -2.16 -14.65
CA LEU A 214 -12.50 -3.53 -14.14
C LEU A 214 -13.53 -3.71 -13.02
N SER A 215 -14.47 -4.63 -13.21
CA SER A 215 -15.49 -4.97 -12.20
C SER A 215 -15.19 -6.33 -11.54
N GLY A 216 -15.59 -6.49 -10.28
CA GLY A 216 -15.38 -7.71 -9.48
C GLY A 216 -13.97 -7.86 -8.90
N VAL A 217 -13.02 -7.01 -9.29
CA VAL A 217 -11.60 -7.09 -8.88
C VAL A 217 -11.33 -6.50 -7.48
N MET A 218 -12.32 -5.85 -6.87
CA MET A 218 -12.22 -5.25 -5.54
C MET A 218 -13.13 -5.93 -4.50
N ASP A 219 -14.01 -6.84 -4.93
CA ASP A 219 -15.08 -7.39 -4.10
C ASP A 219 -14.58 -8.13 -2.85
N PHE A 220 -13.31 -8.56 -2.85
CA PHE A 220 -12.65 -9.28 -1.76
C PHE A 220 -11.80 -8.36 -0.86
N TRP A 221 -11.71 -7.07 -1.13
CA TRP A 221 -10.99 -6.13 -0.26
C TRP A 221 -11.72 -5.99 1.08
N PRO A 222 -11.01 -5.95 2.23
CA PRO A 222 -11.67 -5.69 3.51
C PRO A 222 -12.40 -4.34 3.54
N ALA A 223 -11.88 -3.32 2.83
CA ALA A 223 -12.54 -2.02 2.68
C ALA A 223 -13.95 -2.09 2.05
N MET A 224 -14.24 -3.16 1.28
CA MET A 224 -15.53 -3.39 0.65
C MET A 224 -16.49 -4.21 1.52
N ASN A 225 -15.98 -4.92 2.53
CA ASN A 225 -16.75 -5.85 3.38
C ASN A 225 -16.51 -5.60 4.88
N GLU A 226 -15.51 -6.26 5.48
CA GLU A 226 -15.28 -6.36 6.92
C GLU A 226 -14.94 -5.02 7.57
N SER A 227 -14.10 -4.23 6.89
CA SER A 227 -13.64 -2.91 7.29
C SER A 227 -14.29 -1.84 6.43
N ARG A 228 -15.61 -1.88 6.24
CA ARG A 228 -16.27 -0.92 5.34
C ARG A 228 -16.02 0.51 5.77
N TRP A 229 -15.40 1.27 4.86
CA TRP A 229 -15.03 2.64 5.13
C TRP A 229 -16.25 3.56 5.29
N SER A 230 -16.27 4.28 6.40
CA SER A 230 -17.30 5.25 6.79
C SER A 230 -16.64 6.36 7.61
N PRO A 231 -17.27 7.53 7.75
CA PRO A 231 -16.75 8.57 8.63
C PRO A 231 -16.41 8.04 10.04
N ASP A 232 -17.27 7.21 10.63
CA ASP A 232 -17.03 6.64 11.97
C ASP A 232 -15.84 5.68 12.01
N TYR A 233 -15.70 4.83 10.98
CA TYR A 233 -14.54 3.96 10.85
C TYR A 233 -13.23 4.76 10.76
N LEU A 234 -13.21 5.79 9.92
CA LEU A 234 -12.03 6.64 9.72
C LEU A 234 -11.70 7.43 10.99
N ARG A 235 -12.69 7.92 11.73
CA ARG A 235 -12.48 8.57 13.03
C ARG A 235 -11.85 7.63 14.04
N LYS A 236 -12.28 6.36 14.06
CA LYS A 236 -11.72 5.34 14.94
C LYS A 236 -10.26 5.04 14.58
N ILE A 237 -9.97 4.77 13.32
CA ILE A 237 -8.64 4.31 12.86
C ILE A 237 -7.63 5.44 12.72
N ALA A 238 -8.08 6.63 12.33
CA ALA A 238 -7.21 7.72 11.92
C ALA A 238 -7.59 9.09 12.50
N GLY A 239 -8.63 9.20 13.34
CA GLY A 239 -9.24 10.49 13.70
C GLY A 239 -8.28 11.53 14.28
N PHE A 240 -7.30 11.12 15.08
CA PHE A 240 -6.31 12.03 15.68
C PHE A 240 -5.04 12.19 14.84
N ARG A 241 -4.99 11.55 13.67
CA ARG A 241 -3.84 11.60 12.78
C ARG A 241 -3.84 12.90 12.00
N THR A 242 -2.68 13.54 11.91
CA THR A 242 -2.49 14.78 11.14
C THR A 242 -2.26 14.42 9.67
N VAL A 243 -2.99 15.04 8.76
CA VAL A 243 -2.92 14.80 7.32
C VAL A 243 -2.85 16.12 6.55
N PRO A 244 -2.14 16.16 5.40
CA PRO A 244 -2.17 17.30 4.51
C PRO A 244 -3.48 17.33 3.70
N ILE A 245 -4.01 18.53 3.54
CA ILE A 245 -5.19 18.80 2.73
C ILE A 245 -4.94 20.01 1.83
N GLU A 246 -5.57 19.98 0.66
CA GLU A 246 -5.73 21.12 -0.23
C GLU A 246 -6.99 21.89 0.14
N ILE A 247 -6.91 23.22 0.20
CA ILE A 247 -8.04 24.11 0.43
C ILE A 247 -8.18 25.00 -0.80
N GLY A 248 -9.34 24.93 -1.46
CA GLY A 248 -9.61 25.65 -2.71
C GLY A 248 -10.49 24.83 -3.64
N SER A 249 -10.93 25.43 -4.76
CA SER A 249 -11.80 24.72 -5.71
C SER A 249 -11.00 23.77 -6.61
N LYS A 250 -9.84 24.23 -7.11
CA LYS A 250 -8.89 23.48 -7.93
C LYS A 250 -7.47 23.96 -7.62
N TYR A 251 -6.46 23.10 -7.80
CA TYR A 251 -5.05 23.47 -7.60
C TYR A 251 -4.50 24.47 -8.63
N THR A 252 -5.26 24.71 -9.69
CA THR A 252 -4.96 25.74 -10.71
C THR A 252 -5.42 27.13 -10.30
N ASP A 253 -6.17 27.27 -9.20
CA ASP A 253 -6.71 28.56 -8.76
C ASP A 253 -5.73 29.33 -7.86
N ASP A 254 -5.66 30.66 -8.00
CA ASP A 254 -4.82 31.53 -7.17
C ASP A 254 -5.15 31.48 -5.66
N THR A 255 -6.36 31.02 -5.31
CA THR A 255 -6.83 30.90 -3.92
C THR A 255 -6.50 29.55 -3.27
N TRP A 256 -5.88 28.65 -4.03
CA TRP A 256 -5.49 27.33 -3.54
C TRP A 256 -4.35 27.43 -2.51
N SER A 257 -4.45 26.62 -1.46
CA SER A 257 -3.42 26.51 -0.43
C SER A 257 -3.38 25.10 0.13
N GLN A 258 -2.25 24.76 0.77
CA GLN A 258 -2.12 23.52 1.54
C GLN A 258 -2.18 23.83 3.03
N SER A 259 -2.80 22.93 3.79
CA SER A 259 -2.89 23.01 5.24
C SER A 259 -2.75 21.62 5.87
N LEU A 260 -2.38 21.59 7.14
CA LEU A 260 -2.38 20.39 7.96
C LEU A 260 -3.58 20.42 8.91
N THR A 261 -4.30 19.33 8.99
CA THR A 261 -5.44 19.17 9.91
C THR A 261 -5.50 17.75 10.42
N THR A 262 -6.28 17.48 11.47
CA THR A 262 -6.57 16.10 11.86
C THR A 262 -7.67 15.49 10.98
N VAL A 263 -7.70 14.17 10.82
CA VAL A 263 -8.79 13.49 10.11
C VAL A 263 -10.16 13.79 10.74
N ASN A 264 -10.23 13.93 12.07
CA ASN A 264 -11.46 14.33 12.76
C ASN A 264 -11.95 15.70 12.30
N GLU A 265 -11.08 16.71 12.36
CA GLU A 265 -11.39 18.08 11.94
C GLU A 265 -11.74 18.13 10.46
N PHE A 266 -10.99 17.42 9.61
CA PHE A 266 -11.29 17.32 8.19
C PHE A 266 -12.72 16.80 7.94
N ILE A 267 -13.12 15.74 8.65
CA ILE A 267 -14.48 15.19 8.54
C ILE A 267 -15.52 16.18 9.08
N ASP A 268 -15.22 16.86 10.19
CA ASP A 268 -16.14 17.83 10.81
C ASP A 268 -16.35 19.09 9.96
N ASP A 269 -15.30 19.56 9.28
CA ASP A 269 -15.28 20.86 8.61
C ASP A 269 -15.62 20.78 7.13
N PHE A 270 -15.21 19.71 6.44
CA PHE A 270 -15.37 19.59 4.99
C PHE A 270 -16.35 18.50 4.54
N ILE A 271 -16.57 17.48 5.36
CA ILE A 271 -17.35 16.30 4.95
C ILE A 271 -18.78 16.34 5.49
N THR A 272 -18.94 16.56 6.80
CA THR A 272 -20.24 16.49 7.48
C THR A 272 -21.00 17.80 7.44
N LYS A 273 -20.29 18.93 7.34
CA LYS A 273 -20.88 20.26 7.22
C LYS A 273 -20.61 20.82 5.83
N PRO A 274 -21.62 21.44 5.19
CA PRO A 274 -21.38 22.19 3.97
C PRO A 274 -20.52 23.41 4.30
N SER A 275 -19.25 23.37 3.91
CA SER A 275 -18.34 24.52 3.97
C SER A 275 -18.47 25.37 2.69
N LYS A 276 -18.14 26.66 2.80
CA LYS A 276 -17.98 27.55 1.64
C LYS A 276 -16.71 27.23 0.85
N THR A 277 -15.73 26.62 1.50
CA THR A 277 -14.44 26.24 0.92
C THR A 277 -14.34 24.72 0.86
N THR A 278 -13.87 24.20 -0.27
CA THR A 278 -13.63 22.78 -0.46
C THR A 278 -12.30 22.40 0.16
N GLY A 279 -12.30 21.34 0.97
CA GLY A 279 -11.10 20.70 1.49
C GLY A 279 -10.93 19.33 0.83
N TYR A 280 -9.73 19.02 0.34
CA TYR A 280 -9.45 17.76 -0.36
C TYR A 280 -8.11 17.19 0.10
N LEU A 281 -8.13 16.02 0.76
CA LEU A 281 -6.93 15.21 0.94
C LEU A 281 -6.68 14.54 -0.40
N ALA A 282 -5.71 15.02 -1.16
CA ALA A 282 -5.40 14.56 -2.51
C ALA A 282 -3.94 14.12 -2.60
N GLN A 283 -3.68 13.11 -3.43
CA GLN A 283 -2.33 12.68 -3.81
C GLN A 283 -1.40 12.42 -2.62
N TYR A 284 -1.94 11.83 -1.55
CA TYR A 284 -1.19 11.61 -0.32
C TYR A 284 -1.03 10.12 -0.01
N GLN A 285 0.18 9.71 0.39
CA GLN A 285 0.54 8.32 0.73
C GLN A 285 0.01 7.91 2.11
N LEU A 286 -1.30 8.09 2.32
CA LEU A 286 -1.99 7.86 3.60
C LEU A 286 -1.75 6.46 4.17
N PHE A 287 -1.61 5.46 3.30
CA PHE A 287 -1.40 4.06 3.69
C PHE A 287 -0.01 3.77 4.23
N GLN A 288 0.98 4.58 3.86
CA GLN A 288 2.30 4.52 4.48
C GLN A 288 2.28 5.16 5.88
N GLN A 289 1.53 6.25 6.03
CA GLN A 289 1.37 6.92 7.32
C GLN A 289 0.54 6.07 8.31
N ILE A 290 -0.53 5.43 7.81
CA ILE A 290 -1.55 4.71 8.59
C ILE A 290 -1.66 3.26 8.09
N PRO A 291 -0.79 2.34 8.54
CA PRO A 291 -0.76 0.93 8.11
C PRO A 291 -2.07 0.19 8.34
N GLN A 292 -2.83 0.55 9.38
CA GLN A 292 -4.16 -0.02 9.63
C GLN A 292 -5.12 0.16 8.45
N LEU A 293 -5.04 1.29 7.73
CA LEU A 293 -5.81 1.51 6.50
C LEU A 293 -5.21 0.74 5.30
N ARG A 294 -3.90 0.47 5.32
CA ARG A 294 -3.22 -0.34 4.29
C ARG A 294 -3.67 -1.79 4.33
N GLU A 295 -4.06 -2.30 5.49
CA GLU A 295 -4.59 -3.66 5.68
C GLU A 295 -5.97 -3.86 5.04
N ASP A 296 -6.75 -2.78 4.87
CA ASP A 296 -8.05 -2.83 4.18
C ASP A 296 -7.92 -2.92 2.65
N ILE A 297 -6.68 -2.70 2.21
CA ILE A 297 -6.01 -2.67 0.91
C ILE A 297 -5.48 -3.94 0.24
N ILE A 298 -5.76 -4.20 -1.04
CA ILE A 298 -4.99 -5.18 -1.81
C ILE A 298 -4.44 -4.54 -3.08
N ILE A 299 -3.14 -4.72 -3.34
CA ILE A 299 -2.53 -4.30 -4.62
C ILE A 299 -3.06 -5.23 -5.71
N PRO A 300 -3.65 -4.70 -6.79
CA PRO A 300 -4.18 -5.54 -7.88
C PRO A 300 -3.07 -6.36 -8.55
N ASP A 301 -3.37 -7.61 -8.91
CA ASP A 301 -2.39 -8.48 -9.56
C ASP A 301 -1.88 -7.92 -10.91
N TYR A 302 -2.69 -7.09 -11.56
CA TYR A 302 -2.35 -6.40 -12.80
C TYR A 302 -1.14 -5.46 -12.67
N CYS A 303 -0.72 -5.10 -11.45
CA CYS A 303 0.43 -4.23 -11.22
C CYS A 303 1.76 -4.98 -11.33
N TYR A 304 1.75 -6.31 -11.23
CA TYR A 304 2.97 -7.13 -11.27
C TYR A 304 3.41 -7.55 -12.67
N VAL A 305 2.71 -7.11 -13.72
CA VAL A 305 2.96 -7.60 -15.08
C VAL A 305 3.70 -6.63 -15.99
N GLY A 306 3.97 -5.41 -15.54
CA GLY A 306 4.78 -4.50 -16.32
C GLY A 306 6.25 -4.57 -15.94
N ASP A 307 7.06 -3.83 -16.70
CA ASP A 307 8.52 -3.91 -16.71
C ASP A 307 9.25 -3.17 -15.55
N GLY A 308 8.52 -2.66 -14.56
CA GLY A 308 9.09 -1.93 -13.41
C GLY A 308 9.50 -2.86 -12.27
N ASP A 309 10.71 -2.65 -11.73
CA ASP A 309 11.22 -3.36 -10.53
C ASP A 309 10.78 -2.69 -9.20
N GLU A 310 10.07 -1.55 -9.26
CA GLU A 310 9.64 -0.77 -8.09
C GLU A 310 8.24 -1.17 -7.61
N ASP A 311 8.02 -1.06 -6.30
CA ASP A 311 6.71 -1.29 -5.69
C ASP A 311 5.70 -0.22 -6.15
N ALA A 312 4.43 -0.62 -6.28
CA ALA A 312 3.37 0.31 -6.64
C ALA A 312 3.19 1.38 -5.55
N GLN A 313 3.13 2.64 -5.97
CA GLN A 313 2.82 3.75 -5.07
C GLN A 313 1.33 3.80 -4.83
N VAL A 314 0.95 3.99 -3.57
CA VAL A 314 -0.45 3.95 -3.16
C VAL A 314 -0.80 5.26 -2.49
N ASN A 315 -1.68 6.00 -3.15
CA ASN A 315 -2.12 7.31 -2.72
C ASN A 315 -3.62 7.26 -2.37
N ALA A 316 -4.06 8.21 -1.54
CA ALA A 316 -5.44 8.37 -1.13
C ALA A 316 -6.02 9.72 -1.62
N TRP A 317 -7.30 9.69 -2.00
CA TRP A 317 -8.10 10.85 -2.34
C TRP A 317 -9.38 10.85 -1.53
N PHE A 318 -9.47 11.75 -0.58
CA PHE A 318 -10.56 11.84 0.37
C PHE A 318 -11.11 13.27 0.40
N GLY A 319 -12.36 13.44 0.00
CA GLY A 319 -12.99 14.75 -0.04
C GLY A 319 -14.50 14.72 -0.25
N PRO A 320 -15.15 15.88 -0.10
CA PRO A 320 -16.59 16.01 -0.28
C PRO A 320 -17.02 15.88 -1.74
N ARG A 321 -18.33 15.77 -1.94
CA ARG A 321 -18.94 15.99 -3.26
C ARG A 321 -18.46 17.32 -3.85
N GLY A 322 -18.18 17.31 -5.14
CA GLY A 322 -17.75 18.50 -5.89
C GLY A 322 -16.25 18.74 -5.90
N THR A 323 -15.41 17.92 -5.23
CA THR A 323 -13.96 18.00 -5.43
C THR A 323 -13.62 17.72 -6.89
N ILE A 324 -12.73 18.54 -7.44
CA ILE A 324 -12.30 18.45 -8.83
C ILE A 324 -10.79 18.27 -8.86
N SER A 325 -10.34 17.28 -9.61
CA SER A 325 -8.98 17.23 -10.14
C SER A 325 -9.06 17.74 -11.59
N PRO A 326 -8.49 18.93 -11.89
CA PRO A 326 -8.35 19.47 -13.24
C PRO A 326 -7.85 18.45 -14.27
N LEU A 327 -8.07 18.73 -15.55
CA LEU A 327 -7.63 17.84 -16.61
C LEU A 327 -6.09 17.82 -16.66
N HIS A 328 -5.50 16.68 -16.35
CA HIS A 328 -4.06 16.47 -16.35
C HIS A 328 -3.71 15.08 -16.84
N PHE A 329 -2.42 14.80 -17.06
CA PHE A 329 -1.95 13.44 -17.27
C PHE A 329 -0.82 13.08 -16.30
N ASP A 330 -0.76 11.79 -15.99
CA ASP A 330 0.32 11.20 -15.22
C ASP A 330 1.26 10.44 -16.16
N PRO A 331 2.57 10.36 -15.85
CA PRO A 331 3.53 9.65 -16.70
C PRO A 331 3.33 8.12 -16.71
N ASP A 332 2.61 7.59 -15.72
CA ASP A 332 2.62 6.20 -15.29
C ASP A 332 1.29 5.49 -15.54
N HIS A 333 1.30 4.15 -15.45
CA HIS A 333 0.05 3.40 -15.43
C HIS A 333 -0.68 3.65 -14.12
N ASN A 334 -2.00 3.66 -14.19
CA ASN A 334 -2.78 4.03 -13.05
C ASN A 334 -4.05 3.17 -12.88
N PHE A 335 -4.30 2.72 -11.64
CA PHE A 335 -5.54 2.06 -11.24
C PHE A 335 -6.31 2.89 -10.22
N LEU A 336 -7.36 3.56 -10.69
CA LEU A 336 -8.30 4.32 -9.88
C LEU A 336 -9.35 3.38 -9.29
N SER A 337 -9.19 3.03 -8.02
CA SER A 337 -10.04 2.10 -7.29
C SER A 337 -11.03 2.87 -6.42
N GLN A 338 -12.32 2.82 -6.78
CA GLN A 338 -13.36 3.56 -6.06
C GLN A 338 -13.91 2.71 -4.91
N VAL A 339 -13.74 3.15 -3.67
CA VAL A 339 -14.18 2.38 -2.48
C VAL A 339 -15.47 2.93 -1.87
N VAL A 340 -15.65 4.26 -1.83
CA VAL A 340 -16.89 4.90 -1.36
C VAL A 340 -17.38 5.90 -2.40
N GLY A 341 -18.70 6.02 -2.59
CA GLY A 341 -19.26 7.05 -3.47
C GLY A 341 -19.04 6.80 -4.96
N SER A 342 -19.02 7.88 -5.74
CA SER A 342 -18.89 7.83 -7.20
C SER A 342 -18.23 9.09 -7.75
N LYS A 343 -17.55 8.94 -8.89
CA LYS A 343 -16.85 10.04 -9.58
C LYS A 343 -17.20 10.04 -11.05
N TYR A 344 -17.37 11.23 -11.60
CA TYR A 344 -17.42 11.46 -13.03
C TYR A 344 -15.99 11.64 -13.55
N ILE A 345 -15.66 10.94 -14.62
CA ILE A 345 -14.33 10.95 -15.22
C ILE A 345 -14.45 11.15 -16.72
N ARG A 346 -13.63 12.05 -17.27
CA ARG A 346 -13.47 12.21 -18.72
C ARG A 346 -12.00 12.00 -19.11
N LEU A 347 -11.76 11.17 -20.11
CA LEU A 347 -10.45 10.77 -20.59
C LEU A 347 -10.22 11.24 -22.03
N TYR A 348 -9.01 11.74 -22.30
CA TYR A 348 -8.57 12.13 -23.63
C TYR A 348 -7.24 11.43 -23.96
N SER A 349 -7.13 10.89 -25.17
CA SER A 349 -5.91 10.26 -25.66
C SER A 349 -4.75 11.26 -25.71
N GLN A 350 -3.54 10.79 -25.42
CA GLN A 350 -2.32 11.61 -25.50
C GLN A 350 -2.13 12.22 -26.90
N GLU A 351 -2.60 11.55 -27.95
CA GLU A 351 -2.52 12.03 -29.34
C GLU A 351 -3.29 13.35 -29.57
N HIS A 352 -4.21 13.69 -28.67
CA HIS A 352 -5.03 14.91 -28.73
C HIS A 352 -4.49 16.04 -27.85
N THR A 353 -3.29 15.91 -27.27
CA THR A 353 -2.68 16.92 -26.37
C THR A 353 -2.72 18.34 -26.93
N SER A 354 -2.52 18.53 -28.23
CA SER A 354 -2.57 19.85 -28.88
C SER A 354 -3.94 20.52 -28.84
N LEU A 355 -5.01 19.76 -28.61
CA LEU A 355 -6.38 20.25 -28.48
C LEU A 355 -6.75 20.58 -27.03
N LEU A 356 -5.88 20.24 -26.07
CA LEU A 356 -6.15 20.33 -24.63
C LEU A 356 -5.43 21.50 -23.95
N TYR A 357 -4.67 22.31 -24.70
CA TYR A 357 -4.05 23.55 -24.21
C TYR A 357 -3.29 23.36 -22.87
N PRO A 358 -2.24 22.52 -22.83
CA PRO A 358 -1.41 22.38 -21.63
C PRO A 358 -0.85 23.73 -21.18
N HIS A 359 -0.61 23.92 -19.88
CA HIS A 359 0.19 25.05 -19.40
C HIS A 359 1.65 24.94 -19.90
N GLU A 360 2.39 26.04 -19.83
CA GLU A 360 3.83 26.04 -20.08
C GLU A 360 4.62 25.77 -18.78
N GLY A 361 5.81 25.19 -18.88
CA GLY A 361 6.71 25.00 -17.74
C GLY A 361 6.33 23.85 -16.81
N LEU A 362 6.32 24.10 -15.49
CA LEU A 362 6.15 23.08 -14.44
C LEU A 362 4.78 22.37 -14.48
N LEU A 363 3.76 23.02 -15.01
CA LEU A 363 2.39 22.49 -15.12
C LEU A 363 2.07 21.99 -16.53
N SER A 364 3.07 21.66 -17.34
CA SER A 364 2.89 21.18 -18.72
C SER A 364 2.09 19.89 -18.88
N ASN A 365 1.87 19.17 -17.78
CA ASN A 365 0.98 18.04 -17.72
C ASN A 365 -0.47 18.37 -17.32
N THR A 366 -0.80 19.65 -17.10
CA THR A 366 -2.13 20.14 -16.73
C THR A 366 -2.69 21.04 -17.83
N SER A 367 -3.97 20.89 -18.15
CA SER A 367 -4.71 21.66 -19.14
C SER A 367 -5.19 22.99 -18.55
N GLN A 368 -5.17 24.04 -19.36
CA GLN A 368 -5.76 25.33 -19.03
C GLN A 368 -7.30 25.31 -19.07
N VAL A 369 -7.91 24.28 -19.66
CA VAL A 369 -9.33 24.23 -19.95
C VAL A 369 -10.14 23.70 -18.77
N ASP A 370 -11.21 24.41 -18.41
CA ASP A 370 -12.26 23.84 -17.56
C ASP A 370 -13.15 22.89 -18.38
N VAL A 371 -13.00 21.58 -18.16
CA VAL A 371 -13.66 20.53 -18.95
C VAL A 371 -15.19 20.62 -18.96
N GLU A 372 -15.79 21.08 -17.86
CA GLU A 372 -17.26 21.17 -17.73
C GLU A 372 -17.82 22.54 -18.12
N SER A 373 -16.96 23.55 -18.25
CA SER A 373 -17.32 24.89 -18.70
C SER A 373 -16.20 25.51 -19.55
N PRO A 374 -15.88 24.93 -20.72
CA PRO A 374 -14.73 25.36 -21.51
C PRO A 374 -14.93 26.76 -22.08
N ASP A 375 -13.91 27.61 -21.97
CA ASP A 375 -13.90 28.91 -22.65
C ASP A 375 -13.63 28.70 -24.15
N MET A 376 -14.68 28.82 -24.95
CA MET A 376 -14.63 28.59 -26.39
C MET A 376 -13.99 29.74 -27.18
N ILE A 377 -13.74 30.89 -26.53
CA ILE A 377 -13.04 32.03 -27.14
C ILE A 377 -11.54 31.77 -27.10
N ASP A 378 -11.04 31.40 -25.92
CA ASP A 378 -9.61 31.17 -25.69
C ASP A 378 -9.16 29.76 -26.11
N PHE A 379 -10.04 28.75 -25.98
CA PHE A 379 -9.75 27.35 -26.24
C PHE A 379 -10.67 26.69 -27.30
N PRO A 380 -10.81 27.28 -28.50
CA PRO A 380 -11.82 26.86 -29.48
C PRO A 380 -11.69 25.40 -29.95
N LEU A 381 -10.46 24.86 -30.01
CA LEU A 381 -10.20 23.51 -30.50
C LEU A 381 -10.64 22.42 -29.52
N PHE A 382 -10.83 22.75 -28.24
CA PHE A 382 -11.16 21.76 -27.21
C PHE A 382 -12.46 21.02 -27.50
N SER A 383 -13.47 21.70 -28.06
CA SER A 383 -14.75 21.08 -28.43
C SER A 383 -14.63 19.96 -29.48
N THR A 384 -13.53 19.94 -30.23
CA THR A 384 -13.27 18.94 -31.26
C THR A 384 -12.50 17.72 -30.75
N ALA A 385 -11.97 17.79 -29.52
CA ALA A 385 -11.16 16.74 -28.94
C ALA A 385 -12.02 15.49 -28.64
N PRO A 386 -11.72 14.33 -29.25
CA PRO A 386 -12.36 13.07 -28.90
C PRO A 386 -12.09 12.69 -27.44
N TYR A 387 -13.12 12.23 -26.75
CA TYR A 387 -13.04 11.80 -25.36
C TYR A 387 -13.81 10.51 -25.11
N LEU A 388 -13.45 9.85 -24.01
CA LEU A 388 -14.25 8.82 -23.36
C LEU A 388 -14.68 9.33 -21.99
N GLU A 389 -15.78 8.82 -21.46
CA GLU A 389 -16.25 9.20 -20.13
C GLU A 389 -16.92 8.05 -19.38
N CYS A 390 -16.98 8.19 -18.05
CA CYS A 390 -17.72 7.27 -17.21
C CYS A 390 -18.15 7.92 -15.90
N ILE A 391 -19.07 7.24 -15.21
CA ILE A 391 -19.22 7.37 -13.77
C ILE A 391 -18.68 6.09 -13.15
N ILE A 392 -17.59 6.20 -12.38
CA ILE A 392 -17.07 5.10 -11.61
C ILE A 392 -17.79 5.05 -10.26
N GLU A 393 -18.22 3.85 -9.87
CA GLU A 393 -18.96 3.58 -8.64
C GLU A 393 -18.13 2.72 -7.69
N ALA A 394 -18.49 2.71 -6.41
CA ALA A 394 -17.84 1.87 -5.41
C ALA A 394 -17.73 0.39 -5.84
N GLY A 395 -16.55 -0.20 -5.65
CA GLY A 395 -16.22 -1.58 -6.03
C GLY A 395 -15.69 -1.75 -7.46
N LYS A 396 -15.62 -0.66 -8.23
CA LYS A 396 -15.03 -0.66 -9.57
C LYS A 396 -13.65 -0.02 -9.57
N MET A 397 -12.82 -0.46 -10.50
CA MET A 397 -11.47 0.04 -10.72
C MET A 397 -11.32 0.54 -12.16
N LEU A 398 -10.89 1.77 -12.37
CA LEU A 398 -10.59 2.30 -13.71
C LEU A 398 -9.09 2.20 -13.95
N TYR A 399 -8.71 1.45 -14.98
CA TYR A 399 -7.36 1.48 -15.53
C TYR A 399 -7.21 2.68 -16.47
N ILE A 400 -6.23 3.55 -16.17
CA ILE A 400 -5.86 4.72 -16.96
C ILE A 400 -4.45 4.46 -17.53
N PRO A 401 -4.29 4.39 -18.86
CA PRO A 401 -2.98 4.22 -19.48
C PRO A 401 -2.03 5.41 -19.22
N PRO A 402 -0.71 5.19 -19.31
CA PRO A 402 0.29 6.24 -19.20
C PRO A 402 0.00 7.43 -20.11
N LYS A 403 0.15 8.64 -19.57
CA LYS A 403 -0.03 9.93 -20.25
C LYS A 403 -1.43 10.17 -20.84
N MET A 404 -2.42 9.35 -20.47
CA MET A 404 -3.81 9.63 -20.80
C MET A 404 -4.31 10.80 -19.93
N TRP A 405 -4.79 11.83 -20.60
CA TRP A 405 -5.36 12.99 -19.95
C TRP A 405 -6.67 12.60 -19.26
N HIS A 406 -6.83 12.96 -18.00
CA HIS A 406 -7.99 12.60 -17.22
C HIS A 406 -8.46 13.78 -16.35
N TYR A 407 -9.75 14.02 -16.39
CA TYR A 407 -10.48 14.96 -15.54
C TYR A 407 -11.35 14.17 -14.58
N VAL A 408 -11.39 14.57 -13.31
CA VAL A 408 -12.15 13.84 -12.28
C VAL A 408 -12.96 14.82 -11.44
N ARG A 409 -14.25 14.54 -11.26
CA ARG A 409 -15.12 15.23 -10.31
C ARG A 409 -15.87 14.26 -9.41
N SER A 410 -15.83 14.49 -8.10
CA SER A 410 -16.57 13.69 -7.13
C SER A 410 -18.07 13.99 -7.16
N LEU A 411 -18.88 12.99 -7.46
CA LEU A 411 -20.35 13.10 -7.46
C LEU A 411 -20.93 12.81 -6.08
N ILE A 412 -20.34 11.89 -5.34
CA ILE A 412 -20.75 11.58 -3.96
C ILE A 412 -19.50 11.61 -3.09
N THR A 413 -19.70 12.09 -1.87
CA THR A 413 -18.68 12.27 -0.84
C THR A 413 -17.92 10.94 -0.54
N LEU A 414 -16.58 11.01 -0.55
CA LEU A 414 -15.57 10.12 0.06
C LEU A 414 -14.95 8.93 -0.73
N ILE A 415 -14.06 8.19 -0.06
CA ILE A 415 -12.66 7.91 -0.45
C ILE A 415 -12.46 7.13 -1.76
N MET A 416 -11.52 7.63 -2.56
CA MET A 416 -10.90 6.98 -3.69
C MET A 416 -9.46 6.59 -3.37
N TYR A 417 -9.04 5.46 -3.92
CA TYR A 417 -7.67 5.01 -3.97
C TYR A 417 -7.20 5.12 -5.41
N LEU A 418 -5.97 5.56 -5.61
CA LEU A 418 -5.29 5.46 -6.89
C LEU A 418 -3.98 4.73 -6.58
N LEU A 419 -3.73 3.72 -7.38
CA LEU A 419 -2.45 3.05 -7.37
C LEU A 419 -1.66 3.61 -8.56
N ASP A 420 -0.69 4.47 -8.26
CA ASP A 420 0.26 4.99 -9.24
C ASP A 420 1.39 3.98 -9.37
N TRP A 421 1.59 3.45 -10.57
CA TRP A 421 2.61 2.44 -10.82
C TRP A 421 3.80 3.07 -11.54
N PHE A 422 4.90 3.31 -10.82
CA PHE A 422 6.11 3.93 -11.37
C PHE A 422 6.77 3.02 -12.43
N GLN A 423 6.88 3.53 -13.66
CA GLN A 423 7.86 3.06 -14.64
C GLN A 423 8.91 4.15 -14.90
N LEU A 424 10.05 4.06 -14.22
CA LEU A 424 11.28 4.71 -14.70
C LEU A 424 12.10 3.72 -15.52
N ASP A 425 11.84 3.62 -16.82
CA ASP A 425 12.85 3.10 -17.75
C ASP A 425 13.66 4.26 -18.35
N LYS A 426 14.80 4.57 -17.73
CA LYS A 426 15.90 5.35 -18.33
C LYS A 426 16.90 4.43 -19.03
N ARG A 427 16.45 3.46 -19.83
CA ARG A 427 17.33 2.78 -20.80
C ARG A 427 16.79 2.91 -22.22
N ASN A 428 17.27 3.99 -22.85
CA ASN A 428 17.36 4.17 -24.29
C ASN A 428 16.02 4.30 -25.03
N ALA A 429 15.63 5.57 -25.22
CA ALA A 429 15.15 5.97 -26.53
C ALA A 429 16.06 5.37 -27.62
N VAL A 430 15.44 4.83 -28.68
CA VAL A 430 16.03 4.13 -29.85
C VAL A 430 16.05 2.59 -29.71
N THR A 431 14.93 1.92 -30.05
CA THR A 431 14.80 1.10 -31.27
C THR A 431 13.46 0.33 -31.35
N ASP A 432 12.79 0.50 -32.49
CA ASP A 432 11.87 -0.40 -33.22
C ASP A 432 10.62 -1.01 -32.54
N GLU A 433 9.47 -0.41 -32.88
CA GLU A 433 8.09 -0.89 -32.72
C GLU A 433 7.77 -2.27 -33.36
N ASN A 434 8.74 -2.96 -33.98
CA ASN A 434 8.49 -4.22 -34.69
C ASN A 434 8.82 -5.50 -33.90
N SER A 435 9.15 -5.42 -32.60
CA SER A 435 9.59 -6.59 -31.82
C SER A 435 8.50 -7.29 -31.00
N ILE A 436 7.32 -6.68 -30.83
CA ILE A 436 6.26 -7.17 -29.92
C ILE A 436 5.41 -8.31 -30.53
N THR A 437 5.45 -8.51 -31.86
CA THR A 437 4.71 -9.57 -32.55
C THR A 437 5.54 -10.84 -32.81
N GLY A 438 6.82 -10.85 -32.41
CA GLY A 438 7.74 -11.96 -32.67
C GLY A 438 7.75 -13.04 -31.58
N ARG A 439 8.16 -14.26 -31.96
CA ARG A 439 8.39 -15.44 -31.09
C ARG A 439 9.23 -15.17 -29.83
N LYS A 440 10.03 -14.09 -29.82
CA LYS A 440 10.82 -13.63 -28.66
C LYS A 440 9.96 -12.91 -27.62
N GLY A 441 9.01 -12.06 -28.03
CA GLY A 441 8.08 -11.38 -27.12
C GLY A 441 7.13 -12.35 -26.41
N GLN A 442 6.70 -13.41 -27.11
CA GLN A 442 5.92 -14.50 -26.50
C GLN A 442 6.72 -15.26 -25.42
N LYS A 443 8.03 -15.50 -25.63
CA LYS A 443 8.88 -16.16 -24.63
C LYS A 443 9.09 -15.30 -23.39
N ALA A 444 9.29 -13.99 -23.57
CA ALA A 444 9.43 -13.06 -22.44
C ALA A 444 8.13 -12.98 -21.62
N ARG A 445 6.97 -12.88 -22.30
CA ARG A 445 5.64 -12.91 -21.65
C ARG A 445 5.40 -14.21 -20.88
N PHE A 446 5.75 -15.36 -21.49
CA PHE A 446 5.62 -16.65 -20.81
C PHE A 446 6.52 -16.75 -19.59
N ALA A 447 7.75 -16.20 -19.64
CA ALA A 447 8.66 -16.20 -18.49
C ALA A 447 8.10 -15.36 -17.33
N ILE A 448 7.57 -14.16 -17.59
CA ILE A 448 6.97 -13.30 -16.55
C ILE A 448 5.76 -13.98 -15.90
N ILE A 449 4.84 -14.54 -16.71
CA ILE A 449 3.66 -15.25 -16.20
C ILE A 449 4.09 -16.50 -15.40
N PHE A 450 5.08 -17.24 -15.90
CA PHE A 450 5.58 -18.43 -15.22
C PHE A 450 6.22 -18.09 -13.87
N ASP A 451 7.05 -17.05 -13.83
CA ASP A 451 7.70 -16.58 -12.60
C ASP A 451 6.67 -16.07 -11.59
N TYR A 452 5.65 -15.32 -12.03
CA TYR A 452 4.54 -14.87 -11.19
C TYR A 452 3.74 -16.05 -10.62
N VAL A 453 3.26 -16.97 -11.46
CA VAL A 453 2.47 -18.14 -11.01
C VAL A 453 3.29 -19.00 -10.05
N LEU A 454 4.56 -19.23 -10.35
CA LEU A 454 5.45 -20.01 -9.49
C LEU A 454 5.70 -19.30 -8.15
N ALA A 455 5.92 -17.99 -8.15
CA ALA A 455 6.10 -17.19 -6.94
C ALA A 455 4.84 -17.20 -6.05
N THR A 456 3.65 -17.10 -6.66
CA THR A 456 2.36 -17.14 -5.95
C THR A 456 2.07 -18.52 -5.35
N LEU A 457 2.30 -19.60 -6.10
CA LEU A 457 2.17 -20.97 -5.61
C LEU A 457 3.14 -21.27 -4.45
N LEU A 458 4.37 -20.76 -4.53
CA LEU A 458 5.39 -20.90 -3.47
C LEU A 458 5.21 -19.92 -2.29
N HIS A 459 4.27 -18.97 -2.38
CA HIS A 459 3.95 -18.02 -1.30
C HIS A 459 2.77 -18.43 -0.42
N GLN A 460 2.04 -19.52 -0.72
CA GLN A 460 0.91 -20.04 0.07
C GLN A 460 -0.02 -18.95 0.65
N GLY A 461 -0.39 -17.94 -0.16
CA GLY A 461 -1.37 -16.93 0.22
C GLY A 461 -0.87 -15.75 1.06
N ARG A 462 0.45 -15.55 1.20
CA ARG A 462 0.98 -14.33 1.85
C ARG A 462 1.31 -13.26 0.81
N THR A 463 0.50 -12.20 0.76
CA THR A 463 0.73 -10.98 -0.05
C THR A 463 1.83 -10.14 0.60
N GLY A 464 3.09 -10.45 0.29
CA GLY A 464 4.23 -9.69 0.80
C GLY A 464 5.51 -10.20 0.16
N TYR A 465 5.92 -9.54 -0.92
CA TYR A 465 7.21 -9.77 -1.54
C TYR A 465 8.29 -9.27 -0.57
N SER A 466 8.82 -10.16 0.27
CA SER A 466 10.09 -9.89 0.93
C SER A 466 11.16 -9.94 -0.15
N ASP A 467 11.73 -8.78 -0.41
CA ASP A 467 12.82 -8.56 -1.34
C ASP A 467 13.98 -9.54 -1.05
N SER A 468 14.12 -10.53 -1.91
CA SER A 468 15.41 -10.92 -2.48
C SER A 468 15.19 -12.13 -3.38
N ARG A 469 15.86 -12.16 -4.54
CA ARG A 469 16.07 -13.39 -5.33
C ARG A 469 16.58 -14.56 -4.46
N LYS A 470 17.19 -14.28 -3.31
CA LYS A 470 17.62 -15.28 -2.31
C LYS A 470 16.43 -16.01 -1.67
N GLY A 471 15.31 -15.34 -1.42
CA GLY A 471 14.08 -15.94 -0.89
C GLY A 471 13.45 -16.96 -1.84
N LEU A 472 13.37 -16.63 -3.14
CA LEU A 472 12.89 -17.55 -4.17
C LEU A 472 13.80 -18.78 -4.31
N VAL A 473 15.13 -18.57 -4.35
CA VAL A 473 16.11 -19.66 -4.42
C VAL A 473 16.02 -20.56 -3.18
N ALA A 474 15.94 -20.00 -1.98
CA ALA A 474 15.81 -20.77 -0.75
C ALA A 474 14.52 -21.61 -0.74
N ARG A 475 13.40 -21.06 -1.22
CA ARG A 475 12.12 -21.77 -1.32
C ARG A 475 12.10 -22.84 -2.40
N LEU A 476 12.78 -22.63 -3.53
CA LEU A 476 12.96 -23.67 -4.55
C LEU A 476 13.80 -24.83 -4.02
N VAL A 477 14.85 -24.53 -3.26
CA VAL A 477 15.66 -25.55 -2.58
C VAL A 477 14.82 -26.31 -1.54
N LEU A 478 14.08 -25.59 -0.70
CA LEU A 478 13.19 -26.21 0.31
C LEU A 478 12.06 -27.03 -0.33
N GLY A 479 11.42 -26.52 -1.39
CA GLY A 479 10.37 -27.22 -2.13
C GLY A 479 10.90 -28.48 -2.81
N SER A 480 12.08 -28.41 -3.41
CA SER A 480 12.78 -29.58 -3.98
C SER A 480 13.14 -30.59 -2.89
N TRP A 481 13.58 -30.12 -1.71
CA TRP A 481 13.89 -30.98 -0.57
C TRP A 481 12.65 -31.67 0.00
N CYS A 482 11.54 -30.95 0.14
CA CYS A 482 10.25 -31.51 0.59
C CYS A 482 9.73 -32.55 -0.40
N LEU A 483 9.79 -32.27 -1.71
CA LEU A 483 9.40 -33.23 -2.75
C LEU A 483 10.30 -34.47 -2.73
N GLY A 484 11.63 -34.29 -2.61
CA GLY A 484 12.58 -35.39 -2.45
C GLY A 484 12.30 -36.24 -1.21
N SER A 485 11.98 -35.59 -0.08
CA SER A 485 11.63 -36.27 1.17
C SER A 485 10.31 -37.04 1.06
N LEU A 486 9.31 -36.48 0.37
CA LEU A 486 8.04 -37.15 0.09
C LEU A 486 8.25 -38.39 -0.79
N ILE A 487 9.04 -38.27 -1.86
CA ILE A 487 9.39 -39.39 -2.75
C ILE A 487 10.14 -40.47 -1.95
N LEU A 488 11.11 -40.09 -1.11
CA LEU A 488 11.86 -41.05 -0.30
C LEU A 488 10.98 -41.75 0.74
N SER A 489 10.08 -41.02 1.40
CA SER A 489 9.15 -41.56 2.39
C SER A 489 8.13 -42.51 1.76
N THR A 490 7.60 -42.15 0.58
CA THR A 490 6.67 -43.01 -0.18
C THR A 490 7.39 -44.25 -0.74
N ALA A 491 8.62 -44.11 -1.24
CA ALA A 491 9.43 -45.25 -1.66
C ALA A 491 9.77 -46.18 -0.48
N TYR A 492 10.20 -45.64 0.65
CA TYR A 492 10.48 -46.42 1.86
C TYR A 492 9.23 -47.13 2.38
N SER A 493 8.09 -46.45 2.41
CA SER A 493 6.82 -47.05 2.84
C SER A 493 6.39 -48.16 1.87
N SER A 494 6.57 -47.97 0.57
CA SER A 494 6.29 -48.99 -0.45
C SER A 494 7.21 -50.21 -0.31
N VAL A 495 8.51 -50.01 -0.07
CA VAL A 495 9.47 -51.11 0.17
C VAL A 495 9.18 -51.82 1.49
N LEU A 496 8.85 -51.09 2.55
CA LEU A 496 8.51 -51.66 3.86
C LEU A 496 7.20 -52.44 3.78
N ILE A 497 6.18 -51.92 3.12
CA ILE A 497 4.93 -52.64 2.86
C ILE A 497 5.24 -53.90 2.06
N SER A 498 5.99 -53.81 0.95
CA SER A 498 6.40 -54.98 0.18
C SER A 498 7.15 -56.03 1.02
N PHE A 499 8.07 -55.60 1.89
CA PHE A 499 8.81 -56.48 2.80
C PHE A 499 7.90 -57.13 3.85
N VAL A 500 6.93 -56.40 4.40
CA VAL A 500 6.00 -56.88 5.44
C VAL A 500 4.88 -57.74 4.85
N THR A 501 4.42 -57.43 3.64
CA THR A 501 3.32 -58.13 2.96
C THR A 501 3.80 -59.26 2.05
N SER A 502 5.09 -59.34 1.73
CA SER A 502 5.64 -60.50 1.01
C SER A 502 5.58 -61.71 1.96
N PRO A 503 4.81 -62.74 1.65
CA PRO A 503 4.72 -63.91 2.51
C PRO A 503 6.07 -64.64 2.51
N SER A 504 6.56 -64.96 3.70
CA SER A 504 7.67 -65.89 3.95
C SER A 504 7.28 -67.30 3.48
N ALA A 505 7.07 -67.49 2.18
CA ALA A 505 6.67 -68.76 1.61
C ALA A 505 7.89 -69.69 1.59
N PHE A 506 7.80 -70.81 2.30
CA PHE A 506 8.74 -71.92 2.17
C PHE A 506 8.65 -72.49 0.74
N PRO A 507 9.77 -72.92 0.14
CA PRO A 507 9.77 -73.48 -1.20
C PRO A 507 8.83 -74.70 -1.25
N LEU A 508 7.99 -74.78 -2.28
CA LEU A 508 7.05 -75.89 -2.48
C LEU A 508 7.75 -77.25 -2.68
N ILE A 509 9.05 -77.25 -3.00
CA ILE A 509 9.87 -78.45 -3.17
C ILE A 509 11.28 -78.14 -2.64
N ASP A 510 11.74 -78.86 -1.61
CA ASP A 510 13.07 -78.68 -1.02
C ASP A 510 14.22 -79.36 -1.81
N SER A 511 13.90 -80.31 -2.70
CA SER A 511 14.85 -81.08 -3.51
C SER A 511 14.14 -81.76 -4.69
N ILE A 512 14.84 -81.95 -5.82
CA ILE A 512 14.31 -82.65 -7.01
C ILE A 512 13.85 -84.09 -6.70
N ASP A 513 14.39 -84.71 -5.65
CA ASP A 513 14.02 -86.07 -5.24
C ASP A 513 12.58 -86.13 -4.67
N ASN A 514 12.06 -85.00 -4.15
CA ASN A 514 10.72 -84.92 -3.57
C ASN A 514 9.60 -84.90 -4.63
N LEU A 515 9.93 -84.76 -5.92
CA LEU A 515 8.95 -84.76 -7.01
C LEU A 515 8.10 -86.03 -7.08
N GLN A 516 8.65 -87.18 -6.66
CA GLN A 516 7.93 -88.46 -6.66
C GLN A 516 6.71 -88.46 -5.72
N ASN A 517 6.70 -87.60 -4.70
CA ASN A 517 5.62 -87.52 -3.71
C ASN A 517 4.47 -86.60 -4.15
N TYR A 518 4.60 -85.89 -5.27
CA TYR A 518 3.61 -84.94 -5.79
C TYR A 518 3.19 -85.31 -7.22
N PRO A 519 2.25 -86.26 -7.39
CA PRO A 519 1.90 -86.82 -8.71
C PRO A 519 1.26 -85.81 -9.67
N GLY A 520 0.87 -84.62 -9.18
CA GLY A 520 0.37 -83.50 -10.01
C GLY A 520 1.45 -82.56 -10.54
N ILE A 521 2.74 -82.80 -10.28
CA ILE A 521 3.84 -81.96 -10.78
C ILE A 521 4.67 -82.79 -11.76
N ILE A 522 4.70 -82.37 -13.03
CA ILE A 522 5.33 -83.11 -14.12
C ILE A 522 6.49 -82.29 -14.68
N LEU A 523 7.62 -82.95 -14.92
CA LEU A 523 8.81 -82.34 -15.52
C LEU A 523 8.73 -82.49 -17.04
N LYS A 524 8.67 -81.38 -17.79
CA LYS A 524 8.71 -81.40 -19.26
C LYS A 524 10.12 -81.07 -19.73
N THR A 525 10.72 -81.98 -20.51
CA THR A 525 12.15 -81.91 -20.86
C THR A 525 12.46 -81.39 -22.26
N ASP A 526 11.48 -80.79 -22.95
CA ASP A 526 11.60 -80.69 -24.41
C ASP A 526 12.47 -79.53 -24.91
N VAL A 527 12.77 -78.47 -24.11
CA VAL A 527 13.75 -77.44 -24.52
C VAL A 527 14.49 -76.75 -23.35
N ALA A 528 13.99 -76.86 -22.11
CA ALA A 528 14.69 -76.51 -20.87
C ALA A 528 13.95 -77.25 -19.75
N TYR A 529 14.63 -77.65 -18.67
CA TYR A 529 13.98 -78.37 -17.57
C TYR A 529 13.00 -77.45 -16.82
N ASP A 530 11.75 -77.37 -17.29
CA ASP A 530 10.68 -76.62 -16.63
C ASP A 530 9.73 -77.57 -15.87
N LEU A 531 9.40 -77.17 -14.65
CA LEU A 531 8.43 -77.82 -13.78
C LEU A 531 7.04 -77.24 -14.04
N VAL A 532 6.10 -78.09 -14.47
CA VAL A 532 4.72 -77.67 -14.75
C VAL A 532 3.77 -78.43 -13.84
N VAL A 533 2.85 -77.71 -13.19
CA VAL A 533 1.76 -78.31 -12.39
C VAL A 533 0.64 -78.71 -13.35
N ASP A 534 0.24 -79.98 -13.32
CA ASP A 534 -0.89 -80.48 -14.09
C ASP A 534 -2.21 -79.96 -13.49
N PRO A 535 -2.96 -79.10 -14.22
CA PRO A 535 -4.19 -78.53 -13.70
C PRO A 535 -5.33 -79.55 -13.53
N SER A 536 -5.17 -80.80 -13.99
CA SER A 536 -6.17 -81.85 -13.80
C SER A 536 -6.14 -82.54 -12.43
N VAL A 537 -5.18 -82.18 -11.57
CA VAL A 537 -5.03 -82.73 -10.19
C VAL A 537 -5.45 -81.71 -9.11
N ILE A 538 -5.96 -80.53 -9.49
CA ILE A 538 -6.48 -79.50 -8.57
C ILE A 538 -8.00 -79.63 -8.42
#